data_AF-A0A382JL42-F1
#
_entry.id   AF-A0A382JL42-F1
#
_cell.length_a   1.000
_cell.length_b   1.000
_cell.length_c   1.000
_cell.angle_alpha   90.00
_cell.angle_beta   90.00
_cell.angle_gamma   90.00
#
_symmetry.space_group_name_H-M   'P 1'
#
loop_
_entity.id
_entity.type
_entity.pdbx_description
1 polymer ?
#
loop_
_entity_poly.entity_id
_entity_poly.type
_entity_poly.pdbx_seq_one_letter_code
_entity_poly.pdbx_strand_id
1 'polypeptide(L)'
;VYAIWDQDRLVYVGMSGRGRSKEELDELRAKGKRSGLFGRLASHASGARSGDQFCVYVADLLVLPHLSAEQMSAIGARKLRFDTLVKDYVHERLTFRFMETDDGAEALRIEAQLKAGALGQAPLLNPDS
;
A
#
# COMPACT_ATOMS: atom_id res chain seq x y z
N VAL A 1 -5.82 -10.37 -1.21
CA VAL A 1 -5.56 -9.48 -0.05
C VAL A 1 -4.07 -9.31 0.11
N TYR A 2 -3.58 -8.17 0.59
CA TYR A 2 -2.17 -7.91 0.84
C TYR A 2 -1.93 -7.25 2.21
N ALA A 3 -0.74 -7.48 2.73
CA ALA A 3 -0.22 -6.88 3.95
C ALA A 3 1.18 -6.33 3.69
N ILE A 4 1.45 -5.15 4.24
CA ILE A 4 2.72 -4.43 4.13
C ILE A 4 3.33 -4.36 5.52
N TRP A 5 4.62 -4.67 5.60
CA TRP A 5 5.35 -4.85 6.86
C TRP A 5 6.62 -4.01 6.88
N ASP A 6 6.96 -3.47 8.04
CA ASP A 6 8.30 -2.98 8.36
C ASP A 6 8.88 -3.96 9.38
N GLN A 7 9.78 -4.84 8.92
CA GLN A 7 10.23 -6.00 9.70
C GLN A 7 9.03 -6.81 10.25
N ASP A 8 8.89 -6.91 11.57
CA ASP A 8 7.81 -7.65 12.25
C ASP A 8 6.57 -6.79 12.56
N ARG A 9 6.59 -5.51 12.19
CA ARG A 9 5.48 -4.57 12.42
C ARG A 9 4.55 -4.55 11.21
N LEU A 10 3.27 -4.81 11.45
CA LEU A 10 2.24 -4.67 10.44
C LEU A 10 1.98 -3.18 10.19
N VAL A 11 2.21 -2.72 8.96
CA VAL A 11 2.10 -1.31 8.59
C VAL A 11 0.75 -1.02 7.96
N TYR A 12 0.34 -1.84 6.99
CA TYR A 12 -0.90 -1.59 6.24
C TYR A 12 -1.48 -2.88 5.66
N VAL A 13 -2.79 -2.96 5.62
CA VAL A 13 -3.55 -4.06 5.01
C VAL A 13 -4.52 -3.49 3.98
N GLY A 14 -4.61 -4.16 2.84
CA GLY A 14 -5.60 -3.81 1.83
C GLY A 14 -6.05 -4.98 0.97
N MET A 15 -7.12 -4.77 0.21
CA MET A 15 -7.54 -5.66 -0.86
C MET A 15 -7.56 -4.95 -2.22
N SER A 16 -7.61 -5.74 -3.28
CA SER A 16 -7.70 -5.28 -4.68
C SER A 16 -8.68 -6.18 -5.44
N GLY A 17 -9.26 -5.69 -6.54
CA GLY A 17 -10.20 -6.48 -7.34
C GLY A 17 -11.65 -6.42 -6.84
N ARG A 18 -11.98 -5.41 -6.02
CA ARG A 18 -13.35 -5.17 -5.56
C ARG A 18 -14.28 -5.00 -6.78
N GLY A 19 -15.29 -5.87 -6.89
CA GLY A 19 -16.28 -5.82 -7.97
C GLY A 19 -15.86 -6.48 -9.29
N ARG A 20 -14.85 -7.36 -9.30
CA ARG A 20 -14.55 -8.21 -10.46
C ARG A 20 -14.69 -9.69 -10.10
N SER A 21 -15.22 -10.48 -11.01
CA SER A 21 -15.28 -11.93 -10.87
C SER A 21 -13.91 -12.57 -11.12
N LYS A 22 -13.77 -13.84 -10.72
CA LYS A 22 -12.56 -14.63 -10.98
C LYS A 22 -12.28 -14.74 -12.48
N GLU A 23 -13.32 -14.95 -13.27
CA GLU A 23 -13.26 -15.09 -14.73
C GLU A 23 -12.75 -13.80 -15.38
N GLU A 24 -13.24 -12.63 -14.96
CA GLU A 24 -12.77 -11.33 -15.47
C GLU A 24 -11.28 -11.09 -15.14
N LEU A 25 -10.84 -11.50 -13.94
CA LEU A 25 -9.45 -11.37 -13.52
C LEU A 25 -8.54 -12.34 -14.29
N ASP A 26 -8.98 -13.57 -14.52
CA ASP A 26 -8.25 -14.58 -15.29
C ASP A 26 -8.12 -14.18 -16.77
N GLU A 27 -9.17 -13.61 -17.37
CA GLU A 27 -9.09 -13.03 -18.71
C GLU A 27 -8.08 -11.89 -18.81
N LEU A 28 -8.06 -10.98 -17.83
CA LEU A 28 -7.11 -9.87 -17.81
C LEU A 28 -5.67 -10.36 -17.64
N ARG A 29 -5.47 -11.41 -16.83
CA ARG A 29 -4.17 -12.09 -16.66
C ARG A 29 -3.72 -12.76 -17.95
N ALA A 30 -4.60 -13.50 -18.62
CA ALA A 30 -4.32 -14.15 -19.91
C ALA A 30 -3.94 -13.12 -21.00
N LYS A 31 -4.52 -11.92 -20.93
CA LYS A 31 -4.19 -10.77 -21.81
C LYS A 31 -2.92 -10.02 -21.39
N GLY A 32 -2.17 -10.51 -20.39
CA GLY A 32 -0.92 -9.92 -19.90
C GLY A 32 -1.08 -8.59 -19.16
N LYS A 33 -2.32 -8.19 -18.82
CA LYS A 33 -2.55 -6.91 -18.14
C LYS A 33 -2.23 -7.04 -16.65
N ARG A 34 -1.22 -6.29 -16.19
CA ARG A 34 -0.93 -6.09 -14.75
C ARG A 34 -2.03 -5.24 -14.12
N SER A 35 -3.15 -5.88 -13.80
CA SER A 35 -4.33 -5.26 -13.20
C SER A 35 -4.66 -5.92 -11.86
N GLY A 36 -5.58 -5.33 -11.10
CA GLY A 36 -5.92 -5.83 -9.77
C GLY A 36 -4.76 -5.68 -8.79
N LEU A 37 -4.35 -6.78 -8.17
CA LEU A 37 -3.34 -6.79 -7.11
C LEU A 37 -1.99 -6.22 -7.54
N PHE A 38 -1.45 -6.71 -8.66
CA PHE A 38 -0.15 -6.24 -9.16
C PHE A 38 -0.15 -4.74 -9.47
N GLY A 39 -1.23 -4.23 -10.07
CA GLY A 39 -1.38 -2.80 -10.32
C GLY A 39 -1.46 -1.98 -9.02
N ARG A 40 -2.16 -2.50 -8.01
CA ARG A 40 -2.25 -1.83 -6.71
C ARG A 40 -0.90 -1.80 -5.99
N LEU A 41 -0.19 -2.92 -5.94
CA LEU A 41 1.13 -3.00 -5.31
C LEU A 41 2.17 -2.16 -6.07
N ALA A 42 2.11 -2.12 -7.40
CA ALA A 42 2.96 -1.24 -8.20
C ALA A 42 2.69 0.25 -7.91
N SER A 43 1.43 0.62 -7.68
CA SER A 43 1.07 1.97 -7.24
C SER A 43 1.69 2.30 -5.89
N HIS A 44 1.59 1.41 -4.89
CA HIS A 44 2.24 1.60 -3.59
C HIS A 44 3.76 1.75 -3.74
N ALA A 45 4.38 0.88 -4.53
CA ALA A 45 5.81 0.91 -4.81
C ALA A 45 6.24 2.16 -5.60
N SER A 46 5.33 2.91 -6.21
CA SER A 46 5.70 4.15 -6.91
C SER A 46 5.97 5.31 -5.95
N GLY A 47 5.48 5.26 -4.71
CA GLY A 47 5.50 6.37 -3.75
C GLY A 47 4.61 7.56 -4.12
N ALA A 48 3.87 7.48 -5.24
CA ALA A 48 2.98 8.55 -5.68
C ALA A 48 1.80 8.68 -4.71
N ARG A 49 1.57 9.87 -4.17
CA ARG A 49 0.48 10.15 -3.21
C ARG A 49 -0.88 10.32 -3.90
N SER A 50 -0.89 10.77 -5.16
CA SER A 50 -2.14 10.98 -5.91
C SER A 50 -2.82 9.64 -6.22
N GLY A 51 -4.04 9.44 -5.70
CA GLY A 51 -4.82 8.22 -5.92
C GLY A 51 -4.34 6.99 -5.14
N ASP A 52 -3.46 7.17 -4.16
CA ASP A 52 -2.92 6.10 -3.33
C ASP A 52 -2.87 6.51 -1.86
N GLN A 53 -3.92 6.11 -1.13
CA GLN A 53 -4.09 6.44 0.28
C GLN A 53 -2.97 5.88 1.17
N PHE A 54 -2.42 4.70 0.84
CA PHE A 54 -1.29 4.15 1.56
C PHE A 54 -0.07 5.05 1.45
N CYS A 55 0.26 5.54 0.24
CA CYS A 55 1.36 6.47 0.04
C CYS A 55 1.15 7.80 0.77
N VAL A 56 -0.09 8.29 0.89
CA VAL A 56 -0.42 9.47 1.70
C VAL A 56 -0.06 9.23 3.17
N TYR A 57 -0.46 8.10 3.74
CA TYR A 57 -0.16 7.78 5.14
C TYR A 57 1.33 7.56 5.40
N VAL A 58 2.05 6.89 4.49
CA VAL A 58 3.50 6.78 4.58
C VAL A 58 4.14 8.16 4.56
N ALA A 59 3.70 9.04 3.66
CA ALA A 59 4.22 10.40 3.59
C ALA A 59 4.01 11.17 4.89
N ASP A 60 2.77 11.22 5.39
CA ASP A 60 2.42 12.11 6.50
C ASP A 60 2.89 11.58 7.86
N LEU A 61 2.86 10.26 8.06
CA LEU A 61 3.11 9.64 9.37
C LEU A 61 4.51 9.03 9.51
N LEU A 62 5.16 8.67 8.41
CA LEU A 62 6.46 7.98 8.45
C LEU A 62 7.60 8.79 7.86
N VAL A 63 7.37 9.57 6.79
CA VAL A 63 8.43 10.36 6.15
C VAL A 63 8.47 11.79 6.66
N LEU A 64 7.33 12.50 6.68
CA LEU A 64 7.24 13.91 7.09
C LEU A 64 7.88 14.19 8.45
N PRO A 65 7.67 13.37 9.51
CA PRO A 65 8.26 13.64 10.83
C PRO A 65 9.79 13.57 10.87
N HIS A 66 10.41 12.99 9.84
CA HIS A 66 11.86 12.75 9.77
C HIS A 66 12.56 13.59 8.69
N LEU A 67 11.85 14.51 8.02
CA LEU A 67 12.47 15.38 7.02
C LEU A 67 13.44 16.37 7.67
N SER A 68 14.60 16.53 7.04
CA SER A 68 15.53 17.61 7.41
C SER A 68 15.03 18.98 6.93
N ALA A 69 15.48 20.05 7.58
CA ALA A 69 15.18 21.42 7.15
C ALA A 69 15.64 21.70 5.70
N GLU A 70 16.73 21.07 5.27
CA GLU A 70 17.22 21.14 3.89
C GLU A 70 16.25 20.45 2.92
N GLN A 71 15.78 19.24 3.24
CA GLN A 71 14.81 18.52 2.42
C GLN A 71 13.50 19.29 2.32
N MET A 72 12.98 19.82 3.44
CA MET A 72 11.78 20.66 3.44
C MET A 72 11.94 21.90 2.54
N SER A 73 13.08 22.58 2.64
CA SER A 73 13.40 23.74 1.79
C SER A 73 13.50 23.36 0.32
N ALA A 74 14.14 22.24 0.00
CA ALA A 74 14.27 21.73 -1.36
C ALA A 74 12.92 21.32 -1.96
N ILE A 75 12.02 20.75 -1.16
CA ILE A 75 10.63 20.44 -1.55
C ILE A 75 9.86 21.72 -1.87
N GLY A 76 9.91 22.73 -0.98
CA GLY A 76 9.27 24.03 -1.20
C GLY A 76 9.78 24.74 -2.47
N ALA A 77 11.08 24.59 -2.77
CA ALA A 77 11.71 25.12 -3.98
C ALA A 77 11.52 24.23 -5.23
N ARG A 78 10.76 23.12 -5.14
CA ARG A 78 10.57 22.12 -6.22
C ARG A 78 11.85 21.48 -6.75
N LYS A 79 12.93 21.47 -5.97
CA LYS A 79 14.20 20.79 -6.28
C LYS A 79 14.20 19.33 -5.86
N LEU A 80 13.36 18.97 -4.90
CA LEU A 80 13.14 17.60 -4.43
C LEU A 80 11.63 17.31 -4.46
N ARG A 81 11.23 16.15 -4.98
CA ARG A 81 9.83 15.72 -4.93
C ARG A 81 9.61 14.92 -3.66
N PHE A 82 8.60 15.29 -2.87
CA PHE A 82 8.29 14.55 -1.65
C PHE A 82 7.96 13.07 -1.94
N ASP A 83 7.24 12.80 -3.04
CA ASP A 83 6.93 11.45 -3.53
C ASP A 83 8.18 10.59 -3.77
N THR A 84 9.35 11.20 -4.08
CA THR A 84 10.62 10.46 -4.19
C THR A 84 11.03 9.90 -2.84
N LEU A 85 10.95 10.69 -1.77
CA LEU A 85 11.29 10.24 -0.41
C LEU A 85 10.30 9.18 0.10
N VAL A 86 9.02 9.30 -0.27
CA VAL A 86 8.01 8.28 0.02
C VAL A 86 8.36 6.96 -0.69
N LYS A 87 8.73 7.04 -1.98
CA LYS A 87 9.17 5.87 -2.73
C LYS A 87 10.39 5.21 -2.07
N ASP A 88 11.41 5.99 -1.74
CA ASP A 88 12.64 5.48 -1.13
C ASP A 88 12.33 4.77 0.19
N TYR A 89 11.50 5.38 1.06
CA TYR A 89 11.04 4.74 2.30
C TYR A 89 10.34 3.40 2.05
N VAL A 90 9.43 3.34 1.07
CA VAL A 90 8.70 2.10 0.73
C VAL A 90 9.68 1.02 0.26
N HIS A 91 10.65 1.35 -0.60
CA HIS A 91 11.59 0.36 -1.16
C HIS A 91 12.64 -0.11 -0.16
N GLU A 92 13.11 0.78 0.71
CA GLU A 92 14.20 0.46 1.64
C GLU A 92 13.71 -0.26 2.90
N ARG A 93 12.47 -0.03 3.32
CA ARG A 93 11.98 -0.51 4.63
C ARG A 93 10.84 -1.51 4.55
N LEU A 94 10.01 -1.44 3.52
CA LEU A 94 8.74 -2.15 3.52
C LEU A 94 8.77 -3.43 2.68
N THR A 95 8.19 -4.49 3.23
CA THR A 95 8.02 -5.77 2.53
C THR A 95 6.55 -6.09 2.31
N PHE A 96 6.26 -6.68 1.16
CA PHE A 96 4.91 -6.89 0.67
C PHE A 96 4.61 -8.37 0.69
N ARG A 97 3.51 -8.78 1.33
CA ARG A 97 2.99 -10.15 1.30
C ARG A 97 1.55 -10.12 0.79
N PHE A 98 1.16 -11.14 0.04
CA PHE A 98 -0.18 -11.22 -0.48
C PHE A 98 -0.67 -12.66 -0.58
N MET A 99 -1.99 -12.80 -0.63
CA MET A 99 -2.67 -14.03 -0.96
C MET A 99 -3.83 -13.75 -1.92
N GLU A 100 -4.08 -14.70 -2.80
CA GLU A 100 -5.26 -14.70 -3.66
C GLU A 100 -6.44 -15.34 -2.89
N THR A 101 -7.65 -14.89 -3.21
CA THR A 101 -8.91 -15.39 -2.64
C THR A 101 -9.85 -15.73 -3.80
N ASP A 102 -10.85 -16.56 -3.55
CA ASP A 102 -11.74 -17.00 -4.62
C ASP A 102 -12.71 -15.90 -5.07
N ASP A 103 -13.12 -15.04 -4.14
CA ASP A 103 -13.99 -13.90 -4.44
C ASP A 103 -13.67 -12.64 -3.61
N GLY A 104 -14.37 -11.55 -3.94
CA GLY A 104 -14.23 -10.26 -3.27
C GLY A 104 -14.85 -10.19 -1.87
N ALA A 105 -15.83 -11.04 -1.55
CA ALA A 105 -16.46 -11.09 -0.23
C ALA A 105 -15.51 -11.75 0.79
N GLU A 106 -14.86 -12.85 0.38
CA GLU A 106 -13.79 -13.48 1.14
C GLU A 106 -12.61 -12.52 1.33
N ALA A 107 -12.17 -11.82 0.26
CA ALA A 107 -11.11 -10.82 0.35
C ALA A 107 -11.44 -9.73 1.39
N LEU A 108 -12.67 -9.22 1.38
CA LEU A 108 -13.13 -8.20 2.31
C LEU A 108 -13.18 -8.71 3.75
N ARG A 109 -13.67 -9.94 3.96
CA ARG A 109 -13.70 -10.57 5.28
C ARG A 109 -12.30 -10.75 5.85
N ILE A 110 -11.36 -11.26 5.06
CA ILE A 110 -9.97 -11.43 5.47
C ILE A 110 -9.32 -10.08 5.75
N GLU A 111 -9.51 -9.08 4.87
CA GLU A 111 -8.99 -7.72 5.08
C GLU A 111 -9.48 -7.13 6.42
N ALA A 112 -10.76 -7.29 6.74
CA ALA A 112 -11.35 -6.81 8.00
C ALA A 112 -10.75 -7.53 9.22
N GLN A 113 -10.58 -8.85 9.16
CA GLN A 113 -9.95 -9.64 10.23
C GLN A 113 -8.50 -9.20 10.47
N LEU A 114 -7.73 -9.00 9.40
CA LEU A 114 -6.35 -8.54 9.49
C LEU A 114 -6.26 -7.12 10.07
N LYS A 115 -7.16 -6.20 9.66
CA LYS A 115 -7.26 -4.85 10.25
C LYS A 115 -7.63 -4.89 11.73
N ALA A 116 -8.47 -5.84 12.14
CA ALA A 116 -8.84 -6.05 13.55
C ALA A 116 -7.76 -6.75 14.39
N GLY A 117 -6.60 -7.07 13.79
CA GLY A 117 -5.46 -7.62 14.51
C GLY A 117 -5.36 -9.14 14.54
N ALA A 118 -5.97 -9.85 13.57
CA ALA A 118 -5.87 -11.32 13.49
C ALA A 118 -4.43 -11.87 13.39
N LEU A 119 -3.44 -11.01 13.08
CA LEU A 119 -2.02 -11.37 13.10
C LEU A 119 -1.31 -11.01 14.41
N GLY A 120 -2.08 -10.86 15.50
CA GLY A 120 -1.58 -10.49 16.83
C GLY A 120 -1.31 -9.00 17.01
N GLN A 121 -1.54 -8.18 15.97
CA GLN A 121 -1.36 -6.72 16.00
C GLN A 121 -2.24 -6.07 14.94
N ALA A 122 -2.79 -4.89 15.24
CA ALA A 122 -3.46 -4.06 14.25
C ALA A 122 -2.41 -3.34 13.37
N PRO A 123 -2.71 -3.11 12.08
CA PRO A 123 -1.84 -2.35 11.19
C PRO A 123 -1.67 -0.90 11.68
N LEU A 124 -0.46 -0.37 11.57
CA LEU A 124 -0.14 0.99 12.00
C LEU A 124 -0.95 2.09 11.28
N LEU A 125 -1.09 1.99 9.96
CA LEU A 125 -1.54 3.10 9.11
C LEU A 125 -3.00 2.97 8.65
N ASN A 126 -3.63 1.81 8.80
CA ASN A 126 -5.05 1.74 8.48
C ASN A 126 -5.83 2.60 9.48
N PRO A 127 -6.79 3.41 9.03
CA PRO A 127 -7.59 4.22 9.93
C PRO A 127 -8.43 3.33 10.86
N ASP A 128 -8.59 3.79 12.10
CA ASP A 128 -9.56 3.22 13.04
C ASP A 128 -10.97 3.57 12.53
N SER A 129 -11.60 2.61 11.87
CA SER A 129 -13.04 2.54 11.48
C SER A 129 -13.74 3.86 11.17
#